data_AF-A0A9E3DJM0-F1
#
_entry.id   AF-A0A9E3DJM0-F1
#
_cell.length_a   1.000
_cell.length_b   1.000
_cell.length_c   1.000
_cell.angle_alpha   90.00
_cell.angle_beta   90.00
_cell.angle_gamma   90.00
#
_symmetry.space_group_name_H-M   'P 1'
#
loop_
_entity.id
_entity.type
_entity.pdbx_description
1 polymer ?
#
loop_
_entity_poly.entity_id
_entity_poly.type
_entity_poly.pdbx_seq_one_letter_code
_entity_poly.pdbx_strand_id
1 'polypeptide(L)'
;ALLGAATTLAFTGAVTTGQPLVGALVFPVSLVMIVLLGLELVTGSFAVVPLARLEGRASWGAVVANWSWVFVANLLGSVVFGALIAISLTNMGKAEVAGVAARIVAAAEAKTIGNAALGIAGMVSVFVKAILCNWLVCLGVVMGMTSTSTVGKIAAIWLPIFLFFALGFEHAVVNMFVIPTGMLLGAKVSVGDWWLWNQIPVTLGNLVGGFVFTGLALYATYRPSAVEAEARRVAVQAAAE
;
A
#
# COMPACT_ATOMS: atom_id res chain seq x y z
N ALA A 1 -10.45 2.57 2.03
CA ALA A 1 -11.50 1.74 2.65
C ALA A 1 -11.05 0.31 2.89
N LEU A 2 -10.83 -0.53 1.86
CA LEU A 2 -10.52 -1.97 2.05
C LEU A 2 -9.26 -2.25 2.89
N LEU A 3 -8.17 -1.50 2.66
CA LEU A 3 -6.97 -1.60 3.51
C LEU A 3 -7.25 -1.18 4.95
N GLY A 4 -8.11 -0.18 5.17
CA GLY A 4 -8.54 0.23 6.51
C GLY A 4 -9.31 -0.88 7.21
N ALA A 5 -10.26 -1.52 6.53
CA ALA A 5 -11.02 -2.64 7.07
C ALA A 5 -10.12 -3.83 7.45
N ALA A 6 -9.19 -4.21 6.58
CA ALA A 6 -8.23 -5.28 6.88
C ALA A 6 -7.26 -4.90 8.00
N THR A 7 -6.84 -3.63 8.09
CA THR A 7 -6.01 -3.14 9.20
C THR A 7 -6.76 -3.23 10.52
N THR A 8 -8.03 -2.82 10.56
CA THR A 8 -8.88 -2.96 11.75
C THR A 8 -9.00 -4.44 12.14
N LEU A 9 -9.30 -5.34 11.19
CA LEU A 9 -9.39 -6.77 11.46
C LEU A 9 -8.05 -7.34 11.97
N ALA A 10 -6.93 -6.93 11.38
CA ALA A 10 -5.60 -7.33 11.80
C ALA A 10 -5.30 -6.87 13.24
N PHE A 11 -5.66 -5.63 13.59
CA PHE A 11 -5.55 -5.13 14.96
C PHE A 11 -6.49 -5.86 15.92
N THR A 12 -7.72 -6.20 15.50
CA THR A 12 -8.61 -7.05 16.30
C THR A 12 -7.93 -8.38 16.60
N GLY A 13 -7.44 -9.09 15.59
CA GLY A 13 -6.75 -10.37 15.78
C GLY A 13 -5.53 -10.27 16.70
N ALA A 14 -4.71 -9.23 16.56
CA ALA A 14 -3.56 -9.00 17.42
C ALA A 14 -3.95 -8.68 18.87
N VAL A 15 -4.97 -7.83 19.09
CA VAL A 15 -5.42 -7.43 20.43
C VAL A 15 -6.11 -8.58 21.16
N THR A 16 -6.96 -9.36 20.49
CA THR A 16 -7.71 -10.45 21.13
C THR A 16 -6.84 -11.66 21.46
N THR A 17 -5.77 -11.90 20.68
CA THR A 17 -4.89 -13.06 20.87
C THR A 17 -3.58 -12.73 21.59
N GLY A 18 -3.21 -11.44 21.65
CA GLY A 18 -1.88 -11.01 22.09
C GLY A 18 -0.75 -11.34 21.11
N GLN A 19 -1.06 -11.89 19.92
CA GLN A 19 -0.06 -12.32 18.93
C GLN A 19 -0.19 -11.52 17.62
N PRO A 20 0.72 -10.55 17.35
CA PRO A 20 0.70 -9.74 16.13
C PRO A 20 0.67 -10.55 14.83
N LEU A 21 1.26 -11.74 14.81
CA LEU A 21 1.27 -12.62 13.63
C LEU A 21 -0.14 -13.06 13.20
N VAL A 22 -1.11 -13.17 14.12
CA VAL A 22 -2.50 -13.48 13.77
C VAL A 22 -3.09 -12.35 12.93
N GLY A 23 -2.81 -11.10 13.31
CA GLY A 23 -3.22 -9.93 12.53
C GLY A 23 -2.55 -9.89 11.15
N ALA A 24 -1.27 -10.22 11.09
CA ALA A 24 -0.53 -10.28 9.83
C ALA A 24 -1.07 -11.35 8.87
N LEU A 25 -1.50 -12.50 9.40
CA LEU A 25 -2.05 -13.58 8.60
C LEU A 25 -3.33 -13.17 7.87
N VAL A 26 -4.19 -12.34 8.47
CA VAL A 26 -5.49 -11.94 7.90
C VAL A 26 -5.41 -10.68 7.03
N PHE A 27 -4.38 -9.85 7.20
CA PHE A 27 -4.23 -8.58 6.48
C PHE A 27 -4.27 -8.69 4.93
N PRO A 28 -3.75 -9.75 4.28
CA PRO A 28 -3.76 -9.89 2.82
C PRO A 28 -5.11 -9.83 2.14
N VAL A 29 -6.20 -10.07 2.88
CA VAL A 29 -7.58 -10.01 2.37
C VAL A 29 -7.86 -8.72 1.59
N SER A 30 -7.28 -7.59 2.02
CA SER A 30 -7.48 -6.29 1.37
C SER A 30 -6.94 -6.22 -0.06
N LEU A 31 -5.68 -6.61 -0.29
CA LEU A 31 -5.10 -6.57 -1.63
C LEU A 31 -5.73 -7.62 -2.54
N VAL A 32 -6.06 -8.79 -2.01
CA VAL A 32 -6.80 -9.83 -2.73
C VAL A 32 -8.12 -9.26 -3.28
N MET A 33 -8.93 -8.61 -2.44
CA MET A 33 -10.19 -8.01 -2.88
C MET A 33 -9.96 -6.92 -3.93
N ILE A 34 -8.95 -6.07 -3.77
CA ILE A 34 -8.62 -5.02 -4.75
C ILE A 34 -8.30 -5.63 -6.12
N VAL A 35 -7.44 -6.65 -6.16
CA VAL A 35 -7.03 -7.29 -7.43
C VAL A 35 -8.19 -8.06 -8.06
N LEU A 36 -8.98 -8.80 -7.28
CA LEU A 36 -10.11 -9.57 -7.82
C LEU A 36 -11.24 -8.68 -8.33
N LEU A 37 -11.46 -7.52 -7.72
CA LEU A 37 -12.47 -6.55 -8.14
C LEU A 37 -11.97 -5.57 -9.23
N GLY A 38 -10.70 -5.65 -9.62
CA GLY A 38 -10.11 -4.73 -10.60
C GLY A 38 -10.06 -3.28 -10.12
N LEU A 39 -9.87 -3.07 -8.81
CA LEU A 39 -9.78 -1.74 -8.21
C LEU A 39 -8.34 -1.19 -8.27
N GLU A 40 -8.21 0.13 -8.19
CA GLU A 40 -6.92 0.82 -8.24
C GLU A 40 -6.33 1.06 -6.85
N LEU A 41 -5.05 0.74 -6.70
CA LEU A 41 -4.26 1.01 -5.50
C LEU A 41 -2.94 1.67 -5.91
N VAL A 42 -2.68 2.88 -5.41
CA VAL A 42 -1.53 3.70 -5.86
C VAL A 42 -0.19 2.99 -5.64
N THR A 43 -0.06 2.28 -4.52
CA THR A 43 1.16 1.54 -4.20
C THR A 43 1.39 0.34 -5.11
N GLY A 44 0.32 -0.35 -5.53
CA GLY A 44 0.40 -1.40 -6.55
C GLY A 44 0.74 -0.85 -7.94
N SER A 45 0.23 0.34 -8.27
CA SER A 45 0.45 0.97 -9.57
C SER A 45 1.85 1.55 -9.75
N PHE A 46 2.61 1.78 -8.67
CA PHE A 46 4.00 2.24 -8.73
C PHE A 46 4.94 1.33 -9.52
N ALA A 47 4.68 0.01 -9.57
CA ALA A 47 5.46 -0.90 -10.41
C ALA A 47 4.96 -0.96 -11.85
N VAL A 48 3.65 -1.13 -12.05
CA VAL A 48 3.08 -1.53 -13.36
C VAL A 48 2.82 -0.37 -14.31
N VAL A 49 2.34 0.78 -13.81
CA VAL A 49 1.95 1.91 -14.67
C VAL A 49 3.15 2.59 -15.36
N PRO A 50 4.31 2.78 -14.70
CA PRO A 50 5.50 3.29 -15.37
C PRO A 50 5.97 2.42 -16.54
N LEU A 51 5.73 1.11 -16.51
CA LEU A 51 6.16 0.21 -17.60
C LEU A 51 5.44 0.54 -18.90
N ALA A 52 4.15 0.94 -18.84
CA ALA A 52 3.43 1.41 -20.01
C ALA A 52 4.12 2.63 -20.65
N ARG A 53 4.70 3.52 -19.84
CA ARG A 53 5.50 4.64 -20.34
C ARG A 53 6.85 4.20 -20.91
N LEU A 54 7.53 3.25 -20.28
CA LEU A 54 8.81 2.71 -20.78
C LEU A 54 8.63 2.00 -22.13
N GLU A 55 7.47 1.40 -22.37
CA GLU A 55 7.10 0.81 -23.66
C GLU A 55 6.51 1.81 -24.68
N GLY A 56 6.46 3.10 -24.35
CA GLY A 56 5.94 4.14 -25.25
C GLY A 56 4.41 4.13 -25.42
N ARG A 57 3.66 3.42 -24.57
CA ARG A 57 2.18 3.34 -24.63
C ARG A 57 1.47 4.46 -23.85
N ALA A 58 2.20 5.21 -23.02
CA ALA A 58 1.69 6.30 -22.21
C ALA A 58 2.74 7.41 -22.07
N SER A 59 2.33 8.62 -21.66
CA SER A 59 3.25 9.73 -21.31
C SER A 59 3.55 9.73 -19.81
N TRP A 60 4.66 10.35 -19.38
CA TRP A 60 4.95 10.53 -17.95
C TRP A 60 3.87 11.38 -17.26
N GLY A 61 3.26 12.32 -17.98
CA GLY A 61 2.12 13.08 -17.50
C GLY A 61 0.92 12.18 -17.18
N ALA A 62 0.63 11.18 -18.01
CA ALA A 62 -0.45 10.22 -17.76
C ALA A 62 -0.16 9.33 -16.54
N VAL A 63 1.10 8.90 -16.36
CA VAL A 63 1.53 8.13 -15.18
C VAL A 63 1.31 8.92 -13.90
N VAL A 64 1.80 10.17 -13.86
CA VAL A 64 1.65 11.05 -12.69
C VAL A 64 0.17 11.38 -12.44
N ALA A 65 -0.62 11.66 -13.48
CA ALA A 65 -2.04 11.92 -13.34
C ALA A 65 -2.80 10.72 -12.75
N ASN A 66 -2.53 9.50 -13.21
CA ASN A 66 -3.10 8.28 -12.62
C ASN A 66 -2.72 8.19 -11.13
N TRP A 67 -1.43 8.30 -10.81
CA TRP A 67 -0.96 8.22 -9.42
C TRP A 67 -1.62 9.27 -8.53
N SER A 68 -1.72 10.52 -8.98
CA SER A 68 -2.37 11.59 -8.20
C SER A 68 -3.85 11.30 -7.93
N TRP A 69 -4.62 10.89 -8.95
CA TRP A 69 -6.04 10.59 -8.76
C TRP A 69 -6.26 9.39 -7.85
N VAL A 70 -5.50 8.31 -8.05
CA VAL A 70 -5.62 7.10 -7.22
C VAL A 70 -5.17 7.39 -5.79
N PHE A 71 -4.10 8.17 -5.58
CA PHE A 71 -3.65 8.58 -4.25
C PHE A 71 -4.73 9.35 -3.49
N VAL A 72 -5.36 10.34 -4.14
CA VAL A 72 -6.44 11.14 -3.53
C VAL A 72 -7.66 10.27 -3.22
N ALA A 73 -8.06 9.38 -4.15
CA ALA A 73 -9.18 8.48 -3.92
C ALA A 73 -8.89 7.46 -2.80
N ASN A 74 -7.68 6.93 -2.73
CA ASN A 74 -7.21 6.05 -1.67
C ASN A 74 -7.23 6.77 -0.31
N LEU A 75 -6.74 8.02 -0.24
CA LEU A 75 -6.78 8.85 0.96
C LEU A 75 -8.23 9.13 1.40
N LEU A 76 -9.09 9.61 0.50
CA LEU A 76 -10.49 9.90 0.79
C LEU A 76 -11.21 8.66 1.31
N GLY A 77 -11.07 7.52 0.63
CA GLY A 77 -11.67 6.27 1.05
C GLY A 77 -11.11 5.74 2.38
N SER A 78 -9.87 6.08 2.74
CA SER A 78 -9.28 5.72 4.03
C SER A 78 -9.78 6.61 5.16
N VAL A 79 -9.91 7.92 4.94
CA VAL A 79 -10.46 8.87 5.92
C VAL A 79 -11.95 8.60 6.16
N VAL A 80 -12.74 8.39 5.11
CA VAL A 80 -14.18 8.06 5.25
C VAL A 80 -14.37 6.79 6.06
N PHE A 81 -13.65 5.72 5.72
CA PHE A 81 -13.72 4.48 6.50
C PHE A 81 -13.20 4.67 7.92
N GLY A 82 -12.15 5.47 8.11
CA GLY A 82 -11.61 5.87 9.41
C GLY A 82 -12.64 6.51 10.32
N ALA A 83 -13.41 7.47 9.79
CA ALA A 83 -14.50 8.10 10.53
C ALA A 83 -15.60 7.09 10.91
N LEU A 84 -16.00 6.23 9.97
CA LEU A 84 -17.02 5.21 10.22
C LEU A 84 -16.58 4.21 11.29
N ILE A 85 -15.33 3.74 11.24
CA ILE A 85 -14.83 2.78 12.22
C ILE A 85 -14.60 3.43 13.59
N ALA A 86 -14.18 4.70 13.64
CA ALA A 86 -14.07 5.43 14.90
C ALA A 86 -15.43 5.56 15.60
N ILE A 87 -16.50 5.87 14.85
CA ILE A 87 -17.87 5.88 15.38
C ILE A 87 -18.26 4.50 15.89
N SER A 88 -18.00 3.46 15.12
CA SER A 88 -18.33 2.07 15.47
C SER A 88 -17.62 1.61 16.75
N LEU A 89 -16.31 1.84 16.85
CA LEU A 89 -15.49 1.42 17.99
C LEU A 89 -15.80 2.17 19.29
N THR A 90 -16.31 3.40 19.19
CA THR A 90 -16.58 4.27 20.35
C THR A 90 -18.08 4.43 20.65
N ASN A 91 -18.97 3.72 19.95
CA ASN A 91 -20.42 3.94 20.03
C ASN A 91 -20.81 5.43 19.90
N MET A 92 -20.25 6.10 18.88
CA MET A 92 -20.38 7.55 18.68
C MET A 92 -19.86 8.35 19.89
N GLY A 93 -18.64 8.05 20.34
CA GLY A 93 -17.98 8.73 21.46
C GLY A 93 -18.53 8.42 22.85
N LYS A 94 -19.46 7.47 23.00
CA LYS A 94 -20.04 7.07 24.29
C LYS A 94 -19.23 6.00 25.03
N ALA A 95 -18.42 5.23 24.31
CA ALA A 95 -17.49 4.26 24.88
C ALA A 95 -16.07 4.82 24.86
N GLU A 96 -15.32 4.49 25.91
CA GLU A 96 -13.91 4.88 26.04
C GLU A 96 -13.04 4.25 24.93
N VAL A 97 -11.95 4.94 24.61
CA VAL A 97 -10.96 4.46 23.64
C VAL A 97 -10.17 3.31 24.27
N ALA A 98 -10.57 2.08 23.95
CA ALA A 98 -9.95 0.85 24.43
C ALA A 98 -9.74 -0.16 23.30
N GLY A 99 -9.01 -1.26 23.59
CA GLY A 99 -8.79 -2.37 22.66
C GLY A 99 -8.26 -1.91 21.29
N VAL A 100 -9.01 -2.19 20.23
CA VAL A 100 -8.63 -1.85 18.85
C VAL A 100 -8.51 -0.33 18.66
N ALA A 101 -9.38 0.48 19.26
CA ALA A 101 -9.30 1.93 19.15
C ALA A 101 -8.01 2.48 19.77
N ALA A 102 -7.67 2.00 20.98
CA ALA A 102 -6.40 2.33 21.63
C ALA A 102 -5.18 1.85 20.81
N ARG A 103 -5.27 0.68 20.17
CA ARG A 103 -4.21 0.17 19.29
C ARG A 103 -3.99 1.06 18.07
N ILE A 104 -5.05 1.61 17.48
CA ILE A 104 -4.97 2.56 16.36
C ILE A 104 -4.30 3.86 16.81
N VAL A 105 -4.68 4.40 17.97
CA VAL A 105 -4.04 5.60 18.57
C VAL A 105 -2.54 5.38 18.76
N ALA A 106 -2.16 4.29 19.43
CA ALA A 106 -0.75 3.95 19.66
C ALA A 106 0.02 3.73 18.36
N ALA A 107 -0.61 3.14 17.33
CA ALA A 107 0.00 2.99 16.02
C ALA A 107 0.25 4.33 15.33
N ALA A 108 -0.71 5.26 15.40
CA ALA A 108 -0.59 6.58 14.81
C ALA A 108 0.57 7.36 15.43
N GLU A 109 0.68 7.37 16.76
CA GLU A 109 1.75 8.03 17.50
C GLU A 109 3.12 7.42 17.21
N ALA A 110 3.23 6.08 17.26
CA ALA A 110 4.49 5.39 16.98
C ALA A 110 4.99 5.65 15.54
N LYS A 111 4.07 5.73 14.58
CA LYS A 111 4.38 5.96 13.16
C LYS A 111 4.72 7.41 12.82
N THR A 112 4.48 8.35 13.73
CA THR A 112 4.68 9.78 13.52
C THR A 112 5.65 10.35 14.55
N ILE A 113 5.14 10.81 15.70
CA ILE A 113 5.95 11.41 16.77
C ILE A 113 7.01 10.46 17.34
N GLY A 114 6.78 9.14 17.29
CA GLY A 114 7.79 8.14 17.62
C GLY A 114 8.99 8.16 16.66
N ASN A 115 8.76 8.35 15.36
CA ASN A 115 9.83 8.55 14.39
C ASN A 115 10.46 9.94 14.52
N ALA A 116 9.68 10.97 14.81
CA ALA A 116 10.16 12.33 15.04
C ALA A 116 11.17 12.40 16.19
N ALA A 117 10.90 11.69 17.29
CA ALA A 117 11.79 11.59 18.44
C ALA A 117 13.17 10.99 18.10
N LEU A 118 13.27 10.21 17.02
CA LEU A 118 14.52 9.62 16.52
C LEU A 118 15.22 10.53 15.49
N GLY A 119 14.65 11.68 15.15
CA GLY A 119 15.19 12.63 14.18
C GLY A 119 15.51 11.99 12.82
N ILE A 120 16.70 12.26 12.30
CA ILE A 120 17.15 11.75 10.99
C ILE A 120 17.12 10.21 10.94
N ALA A 121 17.46 9.53 12.03
CA ALA A 121 17.44 8.07 12.07
C ALA A 121 16.00 7.52 11.90
N GLY A 122 15.01 8.20 12.49
CA GLY A 122 13.60 7.88 12.28
C GLY A 122 13.17 8.07 10.83
N MET A 123 13.59 9.16 10.19
CA MET A 123 13.27 9.45 8.79
C MET A 123 13.89 8.44 7.81
N VAL A 124 15.14 8.02 8.06
CA VAL A 124 15.79 6.95 7.29
C VAL A 124 15.08 5.61 7.51
N SER A 125 14.78 5.28 8.76
CA SER A 125 14.10 4.03 9.12
C SER A 125 12.74 3.90 8.43
N VAL A 126 11.90 4.94 8.50
CA VAL A 126 10.56 4.92 7.90
C VAL A 126 10.63 4.86 6.37
N PHE A 127 11.60 5.54 5.74
CA PHE A 127 11.82 5.49 4.30
C PHE A 127 12.28 4.11 3.83
N VAL A 128 13.25 3.49 4.52
CA VAL A 128 13.74 2.14 4.17
C VAL A 128 12.66 1.09 4.39
N LYS A 129 11.91 1.16 5.52
CA LYS A 129 10.74 0.30 5.75
C LYS A 129 9.72 0.43 4.62
N ALA A 130 9.55 1.62 4.06
CA ALA A 130 8.64 1.84 2.95
C ALA A 130 9.15 1.27 1.62
N ILE A 131 10.45 1.31 1.35
CA ILE A 131 11.04 0.60 0.19
C ILE A 131 10.76 -0.89 0.30
N LEU A 132 11.09 -1.50 1.45
CA LEU A 132 10.91 -2.93 1.68
C LEU A 132 9.42 -3.34 1.62
N CYS A 133 8.53 -2.50 2.14
CA CYS A 133 7.09 -2.71 2.03
C CYS A 133 6.66 -2.83 0.58
N ASN A 134 6.97 -1.82 -0.24
CA ASN A 134 6.34 -1.75 -1.55
C ASN A 134 7.02 -2.62 -2.60
N TRP A 135 8.26 -3.04 -2.36
CA TRP A 135 8.83 -4.16 -3.10
C TRP A 135 7.94 -5.41 -2.97
N LEU A 136 7.53 -5.76 -1.75
CA LEU A 136 6.65 -6.91 -1.50
C LEU A 136 5.23 -6.67 -2.01
N VAL A 137 4.66 -5.47 -1.85
CA VAL A 137 3.30 -5.16 -2.34
C VAL A 137 3.22 -5.28 -3.87
N CYS A 138 4.14 -4.64 -4.59
CA CYS A 138 4.17 -4.73 -6.04
C CYS A 138 4.47 -6.15 -6.52
N LEU A 139 5.33 -6.90 -5.83
CA LEU A 139 5.55 -8.31 -6.11
C LEU A 139 4.25 -9.11 -5.98
N GLY A 140 3.46 -8.86 -4.93
CA GLY A 140 2.13 -9.47 -4.75
C GLY A 140 1.17 -9.16 -5.90
N VAL A 141 1.12 -7.91 -6.38
CA VAL A 141 0.31 -7.54 -7.55
C VAL A 141 0.75 -8.31 -8.79
N VAL A 142 2.05 -8.34 -9.09
CA VAL A 142 2.59 -9.06 -10.25
C VAL A 142 2.33 -10.56 -10.15
N MET A 143 2.59 -11.18 -8.99
CA MET A 143 2.30 -12.60 -8.75
C MET A 143 0.80 -12.91 -8.90
N GLY A 144 -0.08 -11.98 -8.50
CA GLY A 144 -1.52 -12.09 -8.75
C GLY A 144 -1.87 -12.04 -10.23
N MET A 145 -1.09 -11.35 -11.06
CA MET A 145 -1.29 -11.28 -12.51
C MET A 145 -0.79 -12.54 -13.24
N THR A 146 0.12 -13.32 -12.64
CA THR A 146 0.64 -14.55 -13.27
C THR A 146 -0.31 -15.74 -13.21
N SER A 147 -1.40 -15.66 -12.42
CA SER A 147 -2.38 -16.73 -12.27
C SER A 147 -3.71 -16.39 -12.93
N THR A 148 -4.33 -17.36 -13.60
CA THR A 148 -5.68 -17.26 -14.17
C THR A 148 -6.77 -17.79 -13.23
N SER A 149 -6.41 -18.59 -12.22
CA SER A 149 -7.33 -19.13 -11.22
C SER A 149 -7.51 -18.17 -10.04
N THR A 150 -8.76 -17.93 -9.60
CA THR A 150 -9.04 -17.12 -8.42
C THR A 150 -8.28 -17.60 -7.18
N VAL A 151 -8.26 -18.91 -6.93
CA VAL A 151 -7.52 -19.48 -5.78
C VAL A 151 -6.02 -19.26 -5.92
N GLY A 152 -5.48 -19.41 -7.14
CA GLY A 152 -4.08 -19.14 -7.43
C GLY A 152 -3.70 -17.69 -7.18
N LYS A 153 -4.54 -16.74 -7.60
CA LYS A 153 -4.36 -15.30 -7.31
C LYS A 153 -4.36 -15.02 -5.81
N ILE A 154 -5.32 -15.60 -5.08
CA ILE A 154 -5.43 -15.44 -3.63
C ILE A 154 -4.12 -15.89 -2.97
N ALA A 155 -3.67 -17.11 -3.24
CA ALA A 155 -2.46 -17.67 -2.63
C ALA A 155 -1.21 -16.86 -2.99
N ALA A 156 -1.06 -16.49 -4.26
CA ALA A 156 0.09 -15.76 -4.77
C ALA A 156 0.22 -14.36 -4.13
N ILE A 157 -0.89 -13.65 -3.98
CA ILE A 157 -0.94 -12.34 -3.31
C ILE A 157 -0.72 -12.49 -1.80
N TRP A 158 -1.23 -13.57 -1.19
CA TRP A 158 -1.17 -13.76 0.26
C TRP A 158 0.25 -13.76 0.81
N LEU A 159 1.17 -14.44 0.11
CA LEU A 159 2.56 -14.66 0.54
C LEU A 159 3.31 -13.35 0.83
N PRO A 160 3.55 -12.45 -0.15
CA PRO A 160 4.32 -11.23 0.10
C PRO A 160 3.58 -10.22 0.99
N ILE A 161 2.26 -10.23 1.00
CA ILE A 161 1.46 -9.30 1.81
C ILE A 161 1.45 -9.67 3.28
N PHE A 162 1.40 -10.98 3.58
CA PHE A 162 1.64 -11.49 4.92
C PHE A 162 3.02 -11.06 5.42
N LEU A 163 4.07 -11.25 4.61
CA LEU A 163 5.44 -10.96 4.99
C LEU A 163 5.66 -9.49 5.36
N PHE A 164 5.26 -8.54 4.50
CA PHE A 164 5.54 -7.13 4.80
C PHE A 164 4.81 -6.67 6.08
N PHE A 165 3.57 -7.16 6.28
CA PHE A 165 2.78 -6.76 7.43
C PHE A 165 3.32 -7.40 8.72
N ALA A 166 3.69 -8.68 8.67
CA ALA A 166 4.33 -9.38 9.78
C ALA A 166 5.65 -8.74 10.20
N LEU A 167 6.43 -8.23 9.24
CA LEU A 167 7.70 -7.54 9.47
C LEU A 167 7.54 -6.08 9.90
N GLY A 168 6.31 -5.55 9.97
CA GLY A 168 6.04 -4.19 10.44
C GLY A 168 6.58 -3.10 9.52
N PHE A 169 6.58 -3.33 8.20
CA PHE A 169 6.98 -2.34 7.21
C PHE A 169 5.92 -1.24 7.02
N GLU A 170 6.30 -0.16 6.33
CA GLU A 170 5.49 1.06 6.23
C GLU A 170 4.79 1.17 4.87
N HIS A 171 3.46 1.27 4.89
CA HIS A 171 2.65 1.34 3.67
C HIS A 171 1.82 2.63 3.65
N ALA A 172 2.02 3.45 2.61
CA ALA A 172 1.43 4.77 2.47
C ALA A 172 -0.10 4.74 2.63
N VAL A 173 -0.78 3.81 1.95
CA VAL A 173 -2.25 3.74 1.97
C VAL A 173 -2.80 3.15 3.28
N VAL A 174 -2.02 2.32 3.99
CA VAL A 174 -2.41 1.88 5.34
C VAL A 174 -2.29 3.07 6.29
N ASN A 175 -1.24 3.87 6.16
CA ASN A 175 -1.00 5.02 7.02
C ASN A 175 -2.00 6.16 6.75
N MET A 176 -2.51 6.30 5.53
CA MET A 176 -3.67 7.15 5.18
C MET A 176 -4.95 6.77 5.94
N PHE A 177 -5.03 5.57 6.51
CA PHE A 177 -6.11 5.15 7.39
C PHE A 177 -5.70 5.27 8.86
N VAL A 178 -4.59 4.62 9.25
CA VAL A 178 -4.21 4.48 10.68
C VAL A 178 -4.02 5.84 11.34
N ILE A 179 -3.30 6.76 10.69
CA ILE A 179 -2.92 8.03 11.30
C ILE A 179 -4.13 8.96 11.47
N PRO A 180 -4.90 9.29 10.42
CA PRO A 180 -6.07 10.15 10.61
C PRO A 180 -7.14 9.50 11.50
N THR A 181 -7.31 8.18 11.46
CA THR A 181 -8.23 7.49 12.40
C THR A 181 -7.73 7.59 13.84
N GLY A 182 -6.42 7.44 14.07
CA GLY A 182 -5.81 7.65 15.37
C GLY A 182 -6.02 9.09 15.87
N MET A 183 -5.86 10.09 15.01
CA MET A 183 -6.13 11.49 15.34
C MET A 183 -7.60 11.70 15.76
N LEU A 184 -8.57 11.11 15.03
CA LEU A 184 -9.99 11.15 15.40
C LEU A 184 -10.28 10.48 16.75
N LEU A 185 -9.48 9.47 17.11
CA LEU A 185 -9.57 8.73 18.37
C LEU A 185 -8.72 9.33 19.50
N GLY A 186 -8.07 10.49 19.29
CA GLY A 186 -7.35 11.23 20.33
C GLY A 186 -5.83 11.08 20.34
N ALA A 187 -5.22 10.52 19.29
CA ALA A 187 -3.76 10.53 19.13
C ALA A 187 -3.21 11.97 19.07
N LYS A 188 -2.12 12.24 19.80
CA LYS A 188 -1.48 13.56 19.85
C LYS A 188 -0.56 13.80 18.66
N VAL A 189 -1.12 13.72 17.46
CA VAL A 189 -0.41 13.84 16.19
C VAL A 189 -1.00 15.01 15.42
N SER A 190 -0.18 15.99 15.04
CA SER A 190 -0.63 17.06 14.16
C SER A 190 -0.65 16.61 12.70
N VAL A 191 -1.39 17.34 11.84
CA VAL A 191 -1.32 17.12 10.38
C VAL A 191 0.11 17.30 9.87
N GLY A 192 0.87 18.26 10.43
CA GLY A 192 2.28 18.46 10.10
C GLY A 192 3.14 17.24 10.45
N ASP A 193 2.92 16.65 11.64
CA ASP A 193 3.65 15.45 12.07
C ASP A 193 3.37 14.27 11.14
N TRP A 194 2.10 14.08 10.78
CA TRP A 194 1.71 13.03 9.85
C TRP A 194 2.42 13.16 8.51
N TRP A 195 2.38 14.33 7.88
CA TRP A 195 2.94 14.47 6.54
C TRP A 195 4.48 14.42 6.54
N LEU A 196 5.13 15.13 7.46
CA LEU A 196 6.58 15.24 7.51
C LEU A 196 7.26 13.96 7.99
N TRP A 197 6.77 13.36 9.07
CA TRP A 197 7.41 12.20 9.72
C TRP A 197 6.87 10.86 9.25
N ASN A 198 5.86 10.85 8.37
CA ASN A 198 5.32 9.61 7.82
C ASN A 198 4.91 9.68 6.35
N GLN A 199 3.86 10.45 6.00
CA GLN A 199 3.18 10.26 4.71
C GLN A 199 4.10 10.50 3.51
N ILE A 200 4.89 11.59 3.54
CA ILE A 200 5.84 11.93 2.47
C ILE A 200 6.96 10.88 2.37
N PRO A 201 7.77 10.63 3.41
CA PRO A 201 8.87 9.68 3.30
C PRO A 201 8.38 8.25 3.00
N VAL A 202 7.23 7.84 3.54
CA VAL A 202 6.67 6.50 3.23
C VAL A 202 6.21 6.42 1.78
N THR A 203 5.57 7.46 1.24
CA THR A 203 5.10 7.44 -0.14
C THR A 203 6.27 7.43 -1.12
N LEU A 204 7.32 8.21 -0.86
CA LEU A 204 8.55 8.21 -1.65
C LEU A 204 9.28 6.86 -1.55
N GLY A 205 9.40 6.30 -0.35
CA GLY A 205 10.00 4.97 -0.18
C GLY A 205 9.20 3.88 -0.88
N ASN A 206 7.86 3.92 -0.80
CA ASN A 206 7.00 2.99 -1.52
C ASN A 206 7.17 3.14 -3.05
N LEU A 207 7.25 4.38 -3.57
CA LEU A 207 7.52 4.61 -4.99
C LEU A 207 8.84 3.96 -5.42
N VAL A 208 9.92 4.19 -4.67
CA VAL A 208 11.23 3.57 -4.94
C VAL A 208 11.15 2.04 -4.87
N GLY A 209 10.54 1.49 -3.82
CA GLY A 209 10.34 0.05 -3.64
C GLY A 209 9.62 -0.60 -4.82
N GLY A 210 8.48 -0.03 -5.22
CA GLY A 210 7.66 -0.58 -6.29
C GLY A 210 8.29 -0.39 -7.67
N PHE A 211 8.72 0.84 -7.99
CA PHE A 211 9.23 1.16 -9.32
C PHE A 211 10.60 0.50 -9.58
N VAL A 212 11.55 0.59 -8.63
CA VAL A 212 12.92 0.11 -8.86
C VAL A 212 13.02 -1.41 -8.66
N PHE A 213 12.60 -1.92 -7.50
CA PHE A 213 12.85 -3.32 -7.14
C PHE A 213 11.85 -4.31 -7.76
N THR A 214 10.66 -3.86 -8.15
CA THR A 214 9.71 -4.70 -8.88
C THR A 214 9.61 -4.28 -10.35
N GLY A 215 9.19 -3.05 -10.64
CA GLY A 215 8.92 -2.59 -12.00
C GLY A 215 10.13 -2.71 -12.93
N LEU A 216 11.21 -1.98 -12.63
CA LEU A 216 12.43 -1.97 -13.45
C LEU A 216 13.14 -3.32 -13.45
N ALA A 217 13.18 -4.03 -12.33
CA ALA A 217 13.79 -5.36 -12.24
C ALA A 217 13.11 -6.37 -13.18
N LEU A 218 11.77 -6.40 -13.18
CA LEU A 218 11.00 -7.24 -14.10
C LEU A 218 11.16 -6.76 -15.54
N TYR A 219 11.06 -5.46 -15.79
CA TYR A 219 11.23 -4.91 -17.13
C TYR A 219 12.60 -5.24 -17.73
N ALA A 220 13.68 -5.14 -16.95
CA ALA A 220 15.02 -5.46 -17.40
C ALA A 220 15.18 -6.96 -17.75
N THR A 221 14.46 -7.84 -17.04
CA THR A 221 14.55 -9.30 -17.21
C THR A 221 13.65 -9.80 -18.35
N TYR A 222 12.50 -9.18 -18.58
CA TYR A 222 11.47 -9.64 -19.53
C TYR A 222 11.30 -8.74 -20.76
N ARG A 223 12.17 -7.73 -20.96
CA ARG A 223 12.14 -6.92 -22.19
C ARG A 223 12.35 -7.82 -23.42
N PRO A 224 11.51 -7.74 -24.46
CA PRO A 224 11.77 -8.42 -25.71
C PRO A 224 13.14 -7.99 -26.26
N SER A 225 13.85 -8.92 -26.89
CA SER A 225 15.06 -8.57 -27.63
C SER A 225 14.74 -7.49 -28.68
N ALA A 226 15.72 -6.67 -29.06
CA ALA A 226 15.52 -5.62 -30.08
C ALA A 226 14.94 -6.19 -31.39
N VAL A 227 15.30 -7.45 -31.70
CA VAL A 227 14.80 -8.22 -32.85
C VAL A 227 13.31 -8.55 -32.71
N GLU A 228 12.87 -9.01 -31.53
CA GLU A 228 11.45 -9.31 -31.28
C GLU A 228 10.59 -8.05 -31.23
N ALA A 229 11.11 -6.95 -30.69
CA ALA A 229 10.41 -5.67 -30.66
C ALA A 229 10.17 -5.12 -32.08
N GLU A 230 11.18 -5.23 -32.95
CA GLU A 230 11.08 -4.84 -34.37
C GLU A 230 10.10 -5.75 -35.13
N ALA A 231 10.22 -7.07 -34.95
CA ALA A 231 9.30 -8.04 -35.55
C ALA A 231 7.84 -7.78 -35.13
N ARG A 232 7.60 -7.41 -33.87
CA ARG A 232 6.26 -7.08 -33.36
C ARG A 232 5.70 -5.78 -33.95
N ARG A 233 6.56 -4.77 -34.16
CA ARG A 233 6.16 -3.51 -34.83
C ARG A 233 5.76 -3.76 -36.28
N VAL A 234 6.58 -4.51 -37.02
CA VAL A 234 6.31 -4.89 -38.40
C VAL A 234 5.01 -5.69 -38.50
N ALA A 235 4.79 -6.65 -37.60
CA ALA A 235 3.56 -7.45 -37.58
C ALA A 235 2.31 -6.61 -37.28
N VAL A 236 2.39 -5.62 -36.39
CA VAL A 236 1.26 -4.73 -36.08
C VAL A 236 0.97 -3.78 -37.25
N GLN A 237 1.99 -3.29 -37.95
CA GLN A 237 1.80 -2.48 -39.16
C GLN A 237 1.15 -3.29 -40.29
N ALA A 238 1.62 -4.52 -40.52
CA ALA A 238 1.06 -5.42 -41.54
C ALA A 238 -0.38 -5.85 -41.25
N ALA A 239 -0.81 -5.85 -39.97
CA ALA A 239 -2.19 -6.16 -39.59
C ALA A 239 -3.13 -4.94 -39.65
N ALA A 240 -2.59 -3.73 -39.86
CA ALA A 240 -3.34 -2.49 -39.97
C ALA A 240 -3.58 -2.07 -41.43
N GLU A 241 -2.99 -2.77 -42.39
CA GLU A 241 -3.21 -2.68 -43.84
C GLU A 241 -4.23 -3.72 -44.30
#